data_AF-A0A962R7K9-F1
#
_entry.id   AF-A0A962R7K9-F1
#
_cell.length_a   1.000
_cell.length_b   1.000
_cell.length_c   1.000
_cell.angle_alpha   90.00
_cell.angle_beta   90.00
_cell.angle_gamma   90.00
#
_symmetry.space_group_name_H-M   'P 1'
#
loop_
_entity.id
_entity.type
_entity.pdbx_description
1 polymer ?
#
loop_
_entity_poly.entity_id
_entity_poly.type
_entity_poly.pdbx_seq_one_letter_code
_entity_poly.pdbx_strand_id
1 'polypeptide(L)'
;MICVHVLMRHTGEPFKRTPVSVVFDTGEHIDLETDRTGQACIEHVPGSGKVLVDGRERFRGRLDGDIRLEIWSLVEAENHSDGAPGGLLGGSIAYPNMQTRELEVDGRILLTDSEGYMVDPGLWSEAFARAQARTEELVLEDEHWEVIRYLRAFFERHARQAAVRDMVKHFRDAWGRERGSSSHLHKIFPRGGPQKQGNRLAGLLRTKGEH
;
A
#
# COMPACT_ATOMS: atom_id res chain seq x y z
N MET A 1 -8.08 -31.83 -6.35
CA MET A 1 -8.10 -30.94 -5.18
C MET A 1 -7.38 -29.66 -5.58
N ILE A 2 -8.05 -28.53 -5.48
CA ILE A 2 -7.51 -27.21 -5.79
C ILE A 2 -7.35 -26.48 -4.46
N CYS A 3 -6.15 -25.96 -4.19
CA CYS A 3 -5.86 -25.25 -2.95
C CYS A 3 -5.26 -23.88 -3.26
N VAL A 4 -5.96 -22.83 -2.82
CA VAL A 4 -5.53 -21.44 -2.95
C VAL A 4 -4.82 -21.03 -1.66
N HIS A 5 -3.57 -20.59 -1.77
CA HIS A 5 -2.77 -20.09 -0.66
C HIS A 5 -2.62 -18.58 -0.79
N VAL A 6 -3.15 -17.83 0.17
CA VAL A 6 -3.11 -16.37 0.18
C VAL A 6 -2.11 -15.89 1.21
N LEU A 7 -1.00 -15.33 0.73
CA LEU A 7 0.16 -14.94 1.54
C LEU A 7 0.51 -13.48 1.32
N MET A 8 0.97 -12.82 2.38
CA MET A 8 1.49 -11.46 2.32
C MET A 8 2.87 -11.47 1.67
N ARG A 9 3.02 -10.77 0.55
CA ARG A 9 4.22 -10.83 -0.31
C ARG A 9 5.52 -10.49 0.42
N HIS A 10 5.50 -9.57 1.40
CA HIS A 10 6.73 -9.11 2.05
C HIS A 10 7.10 -9.86 3.34
N THR A 11 6.14 -10.46 4.03
CA THR A 11 6.34 -11.14 5.33
C THR A 11 6.14 -12.65 5.20
N GLY A 12 5.51 -13.12 4.12
CA GLY A 12 5.03 -14.48 4.00
C GLY A 12 3.90 -14.82 4.96
N GLU A 13 3.33 -13.83 5.66
CA GLU A 13 2.27 -14.08 6.63
C GLU A 13 0.97 -14.49 5.93
N PRO A 14 0.28 -15.52 6.44
CA PRO A 14 -0.97 -15.97 5.85
C PRO A 14 -2.13 -15.03 6.14
N PHE A 15 -2.93 -14.75 5.12
CA PHE A 15 -4.20 -14.04 5.28
C PHE A 15 -5.27 -15.01 5.77
N LYS A 16 -5.74 -14.83 7.00
CA LYS A 16 -6.70 -15.73 7.67
C LYS A 16 -8.14 -15.26 7.45
N ARG A 17 -9.09 -16.20 7.39
CA ARG A 17 -10.54 -15.91 7.23
C ARG A 17 -10.82 -14.94 6.07
N THR A 18 -10.05 -15.08 5.01
CA THR A 18 -10.14 -14.23 3.83
C THR A 18 -11.06 -14.89 2.82
N PRO A 19 -12.10 -14.18 2.33
CA PRO A 19 -12.95 -14.70 1.28
C PRO A 19 -12.16 -15.02 0.01
N VAL A 20 -12.34 -16.21 -0.54
CA VAL A 20 -11.75 -16.66 -1.80
C VAL A 20 -12.86 -17.19 -2.67
N SER A 21 -12.99 -16.70 -3.90
CA SER A 21 -13.96 -17.19 -4.87
C SER A 21 -13.22 -17.85 -6.03
N VAL A 22 -13.47 -19.13 -6.27
CA VAL A 22 -12.94 -19.85 -7.42
C VAL A 22 -14.01 -19.88 -8.50
N VAL A 23 -13.77 -19.24 -9.64
CA VAL A 23 -14.73 -19.13 -10.75
C VAL A 23 -14.17 -19.89 -11.94
N PHE A 24 -14.85 -20.95 -12.36
CA PHE A 24 -14.50 -21.74 -13.54
C PHE A 24 -15.07 -21.11 -14.81
N ASP A 25 -14.39 -21.29 -15.95
CA ASP A 25 -14.86 -20.79 -17.25
C ASP A 25 -16.18 -21.45 -17.70
N THR A 26 -16.54 -22.59 -17.09
CA THR A 26 -17.84 -23.25 -17.27
C THR A 26 -19.02 -22.47 -16.66
N GLY A 27 -18.74 -21.41 -15.89
CA GLY A 27 -19.73 -20.55 -15.22
C GLY A 27 -20.01 -20.93 -13.77
N GLU A 28 -19.41 -22.02 -13.27
CA GLU A 28 -19.49 -22.42 -11.87
C GLU A 28 -18.60 -21.53 -11.00
N HIS A 29 -19.09 -21.11 -9.83
CA HIS A 29 -18.30 -20.38 -8.85
C HIS A 29 -18.48 -20.98 -7.46
N ILE A 30 -17.39 -21.00 -6.70
CA ILE A 30 -17.36 -21.59 -5.36
C ILE A 30 -16.68 -20.59 -4.42
N ASP A 31 -17.41 -20.15 -3.40
CA ASP A 31 -16.94 -19.21 -2.38
C ASP A 31 -16.46 -19.96 -1.13
N LEU A 32 -15.25 -19.63 -0.71
CA LEU A 32 -14.50 -20.26 0.37
C LEU A 32 -13.97 -19.17 1.30
N GLU A 33 -13.51 -19.56 2.49
CA GLU A 33 -12.65 -18.73 3.33
C GLU A 33 -11.31 -19.40 3.55
N THR A 34 -10.23 -18.63 3.62
CA THR A 34 -8.93 -19.15 4.04
C THR A 34 -8.93 -19.56 5.51
N ASP A 35 -8.23 -20.64 5.81
CA ASP A 35 -8.07 -21.14 7.17
C ASP A 35 -7.01 -20.35 7.97
N ARG A 36 -6.64 -20.86 9.15
CA ARG A 36 -5.60 -20.24 10.02
C ARG A 36 -4.20 -20.20 9.38
N THR A 37 -3.98 -20.98 8.33
CA THR A 37 -2.72 -21.08 7.56
C THR A 37 -2.77 -20.30 6.25
N GLY A 38 -3.88 -19.63 5.95
CA GLY A 38 -4.05 -18.86 4.71
C GLY A 38 -4.44 -19.71 3.51
N GLN A 39 -4.92 -20.93 3.74
CA GLN A 39 -5.25 -21.89 2.69
C GLN A 39 -6.77 -22.04 2.55
N ALA A 40 -7.27 -22.04 1.32
CA ALA A 40 -8.64 -22.39 0.99
C ALA A 40 -8.64 -23.53 -0.03
N CYS A 41 -9.12 -24.72 0.34
CA CYS A 41 -9.09 -25.90 -0.51
C CYS A 41 -10.50 -26.37 -0.89
N ILE A 42 -10.63 -26.84 -2.12
CA ILE A 42 -11.83 -27.46 -2.66
C ILE A 42 -11.53 -28.80 -3.34
N GLU A 43 -12.45 -29.74 -3.17
CA GLU A 43 -12.50 -30.97 -3.96
C GLU A 43 -13.32 -30.70 -5.22
N HIS A 44 -12.61 -30.35 -6.30
CA HIS A 44 -13.22 -30.14 -7.61
C HIS A 44 -12.33 -30.71 -8.72
N VAL A 45 -12.94 -30.99 -9.87
CA VAL A 45 -12.23 -31.41 -11.10
C VAL A 45 -11.38 -30.24 -11.61
N PRO A 46 -10.11 -30.47 -12.01
CA PRO A 46 -9.28 -29.43 -12.58
C PRO A 46 -9.92 -28.78 -13.81
N GLY A 47 -9.76 -27.47 -13.94
CA GLY A 47 -10.34 -26.70 -15.04
C GLY A 47 -9.53 -25.43 -15.34
N SER A 48 -10.07 -24.56 -16.19
CA SER A 48 -9.58 -23.20 -16.36
C SER A 48 -10.56 -22.21 -15.75
N GLY A 49 -10.06 -21.08 -15.30
CA GLY A 49 -10.87 -20.06 -14.68
C GLY A 49 -10.03 -18.99 -13.99
N LYS A 50 -10.62 -18.38 -12.98
CA LYS A 50 -10.02 -17.32 -12.18
C LYS A 50 -10.26 -17.53 -10.70
N VAL A 51 -9.34 -17.02 -9.90
CA VAL A 51 -9.47 -16.96 -8.44
C VAL A 51 -9.57 -15.52 -8.03
N LEU A 52 -10.59 -15.22 -7.23
CA LEU A 52 -10.77 -13.94 -6.59
C LEU A 52 -10.43 -14.07 -5.10
N VAL A 53 -9.79 -13.05 -4.54
CA VAL A 53 -9.55 -12.93 -3.10
C VAL A 53 -10.18 -11.62 -2.66
N ASP A 54 -11.09 -11.69 -1.68
CA ASP A 54 -11.91 -10.56 -1.22
C ASP A 54 -12.65 -9.86 -2.38
N GLY A 55 -13.22 -10.67 -3.29
CA GLY A 55 -13.98 -10.20 -4.45
C GLY A 55 -13.15 -9.68 -5.63
N ARG A 56 -11.82 -9.88 -5.62
CA ARG A 56 -10.92 -9.37 -6.68
C ARG A 56 -10.09 -10.44 -7.33
N GLU A 57 -10.02 -10.43 -8.65
CA GLU A 57 -9.23 -11.38 -9.42
C GLU A 57 -7.73 -11.25 -9.07
N ARG A 58 -7.13 -12.38 -8.65
CA ARG A 58 -5.71 -12.51 -8.29
C ARG A 58 -4.97 -13.48 -9.18
N PHE A 59 -5.72 -14.33 -9.89
CA PHE A 59 -5.17 -15.35 -10.75
C PHE A 59 -6.18 -15.69 -11.83
N ARG A 60 -5.69 -15.89 -13.04
CA ARG A 60 -6.44 -16.45 -14.16
C ARG A 60 -5.57 -17.48 -14.85
N GLY A 61 -6.13 -18.65 -15.11
CA GLY A 61 -5.42 -19.73 -15.78
C GLY A 61 -5.97 -21.09 -15.38
N ARG A 62 -5.08 -22.07 -15.32
CA ARG A 62 -5.41 -23.45 -14.94
C ARG A 62 -5.61 -23.54 -13.43
N LEU A 63 -6.78 -23.98 -13.01
CA LEU A 63 -7.16 -24.24 -11.64
C LEU A 63 -6.90 -25.72 -11.31
N ASP A 64 -5.68 -26.03 -10.89
CA ASP A 64 -5.22 -27.39 -10.62
C ASP A 64 -4.14 -27.38 -9.52
N GLY A 65 -4.26 -28.26 -8.52
CA GLY A 65 -3.30 -28.35 -7.42
C GLY A 65 -3.20 -27.09 -6.55
N ASP A 66 -1.96 -26.71 -6.20
CA ASP A 66 -1.67 -25.56 -5.34
C ASP A 66 -1.48 -24.27 -6.15
N ILE A 67 -2.33 -23.29 -5.89
CA ILE A 67 -2.28 -21.94 -6.46
C ILE A 67 -1.79 -20.99 -5.38
N ARG A 68 -0.56 -20.49 -5.52
CA ARG A 68 0.02 -19.54 -4.57
C ARG A 68 -0.20 -18.11 -5.02
N LEU A 69 -0.82 -17.31 -4.15
CA LEU A 69 -1.12 -15.90 -4.36
C LEU A 69 -0.34 -15.08 -3.32
N GLU A 70 0.68 -14.38 -3.78
CA GLU A 70 1.44 -13.43 -2.98
C GLU A 70 0.93 -12.01 -3.24
N ILE A 71 0.17 -11.47 -2.29
CA ILE A 71 -0.45 -10.14 -2.41
C ILE A 71 0.13 -9.20 -1.36
N TRP A 72 0.26 -7.91 -1.67
CA TRP A 72 0.76 -6.93 -0.69
C TRP A 72 -0.27 -6.64 0.41
N SER A 73 -1.54 -6.70 0.05
CA SER A 73 -2.69 -6.50 0.91
C SER A 73 -3.92 -7.15 0.26
N LEU A 74 -4.90 -7.57 1.06
CA LEU A 74 -6.23 -8.00 0.58
C LEU A 74 -6.85 -6.98 -0.39
N VAL A 75 -6.45 -5.72 -0.25
CA VAL A 75 -7.08 -4.60 -0.91
C VAL A 75 -6.44 -4.20 -2.23
N GLU A 76 -5.45 -4.85 -2.84
CA GLU A 76 -4.95 -4.41 -4.18
C GLU A 76 -6.01 -4.50 -5.32
N ALA A 77 -6.05 -3.54 -6.25
CA ALA A 77 -7.02 -3.49 -7.37
C ALA A 77 -6.38 -3.81 -8.74
N GLU A 78 -7.17 -4.41 -9.63
CA GLU A 78 -6.94 -4.41 -11.07
C GLU A 78 -7.42 -3.08 -11.68
N ASN A 79 -6.65 -2.54 -12.63
CA ASN A 79 -7.03 -1.37 -13.42
C ASN A 79 -8.21 -1.74 -14.34
N HIS A 80 -9.44 -1.44 -13.94
CA HIS A 80 -10.58 -1.45 -14.85
C HIS A 80 -11.19 -0.06 -14.99
N SER A 81 -11.04 0.48 -16.19
CA SER A 81 -11.72 1.65 -16.71
C SER A 81 -13.18 1.31 -16.96
N ASP A 82 -14.06 1.52 -15.98
CA ASP A 82 -15.46 1.87 -16.27
C ASP A 82 -16.13 2.44 -15.01
N GLY A 83 -16.62 3.67 -15.15
CA GLY A 83 -17.19 4.44 -14.06
C GLY A 83 -18.59 3.97 -13.67
N ALA A 84 -18.78 3.60 -12.40
CA ALA A 84 -20.07 3.57 -11.72
C ALA A 84 -19.90 3.87 -10.22
N PRO A 85 -20.84 4.60 -9.58
CA PRO A 85 -20.71 5.04 -8.20
C PRO A 85 -21.20 3.95 -7.24
N GLY A 86 -20.30 3.38 -6.44
CA GLY A 86 -20.68 2.51 -5.32
C GLY A 86 -19.74 1.32 -5.15
N GLY A 87 -18.96 1.35 -4.07
CA GLY A 87 -18.06 0.27 -3.67
C GLY A 87 -16.62 0.75 -3.57
N LEU A 88 -16.16 1.00 -2.35
CA LEU A 88 -14.78 1.39 -2.06
C LEU A 88 -13.82 0.28 -2.51
N LEU A 89 -13.19 0.49 -3.66
CA LEU A 89 -12.16 -0.35 -4.27
C LEU A 89 -10.75 0.06 -3.80
N GLY A 90 -9.79 -0.87 -3.91
CA GLY A 90 -8.35 -0.58 -4.10
C GLY A 90 -7.54 0.00 -2.93
N GLY A 91 -6.55 -0.74 -2.42
CA GLY A 91 -5.52 -0.49 -1.41
C GLY A 91 -5.90 0.29 -0.16
N SER A 92 -7.19 0.55 0.00
CA SER A 92 -7.72 1.59 0.82
C SER A 92 -7.67 1.17 2.27
N ILE A 93 -6.88 1.89 3.05
CA ILE A 93 -6.97 1.85 4.51
C ILE A 93 -8.21 2.59 5.04
N ALA A 94 -9.16 2.97 4.19
CA ALA A 94 -10.38 3.64 4.60
C ALA A 94 -11.25 2.77 5.50
N TYR A 95 -11.59 3.30 6.67
CA TYR A 95 -12.54 2.69 7.62
C TYR A 95 -13.82 3.52 7.69
N PRO A 96 -14.94 2.95 8.19
CA PRO A 96 -16.20 3.68 8.34
C PRO A 96 -15.99 4.99 9.13
N ASN A 97 -16.41 6.12 8.56
CA ASN A 97 -16.23 7.49 9.06
C ASN A 97 -14.82 8.11 8.88
N MET A 98 -13.92 7.48 8.13
CA MET A 98 -12.66 8.14 7.73
C MET A 98 -12.96 9.33 6.83
N GLN A 99 -12.53 10.52 7.23
CA GLN A 99 -12.61 11.71 6.40
C GLN A 99 -11.52 11.63 5.32
N THR A 100 -11.94 11.45 4.07
CA THR A 100 -11.05 11.44 2.91
C THR A 100 -11.08 12.77 2.17
N ARG A 101 -10.01 13.06 1.43
CA ARG A 101 -9.88 14.20 0.52
C ARG A 101 -9.44 13.70 -0.84
N GLU A 102 -9.93 14.36 -1.88
CA GLU A 102 -9.52 14.12 -3.25
C GLU A 102 -8.30 14.98 -3.59
N LEU A 103 -7.32 14.38 -4.26
CA LEU A 103 -6.12 15.05 -4.74
C LEU A 103 -5.92 14.71 -6.22
N GLU A 104 -5.92 15.73 -7.07
CA GLU A 104 -5.65 15.55 -8.50
C GLU A 104 -4.15 15.38 -8.76
N VAL A 105 -3.79 14.26 -9.39
CA VAL A 105 -2.42 13.87 -9.74
C VAL A 105 -2.41 13.34 -11.16
N ASP A 106 -1.72 14.02 -12.08
CA ASP A 106 -1.59 13.65 -13.50
C ASP A 106 -2.94 13.32 -14.18
N GLY A 107 -3.98 14.11 -13.90
CA GLY A 107 -5.33 13.92 -14.45
C GLY A 107 -6.11 12.75 -13.84
N ARG A 108 -5.65 12.20 -12.72
CA ARG A 108 -6.34 11.17 -11.93
C ARG A 108 -6.64 11.70 -10.54
N ILE A 109 -7.74 11.26 -9.96
CA ILE A 109 -8.10 11.59 -8.58
C ILE A 109 -7.57 10.48 -7.65
N LEU A 110 -6.69 10.86 -6.72
CA LEU A 110 -6.22 10.01 -5.64
C LEU A 110 -6.90 10.41 -4.33
N LEU A 111 -7.05 9.47 -3.41
CA LEU A 111 -7.62 9.72 -2.08
C LEU A 111 -6.52 9.82 -1.02
N THR A 112 -6.63 10.84 -0.18
CA THR A 112 -5.86 10.95 1.06
C THR A 112 -6.81 11.00 2.27
N ASP A 113 -6.28 10.79 3.46
CA ASP A 113 -6.99 11.10 4.70
C ASP A 113 -7.02 12.62 4.97
N SER A 114 -7.65 13.02 6.08
CA SER A 114 -7.74 14.42 6.50
C SER A 114 -6.38 15.05 6.88
N GLU A 115 -5.38 14.23 7.17
CA GLU A 115 -4.00 14.65 7.45
C GLU A 115 -3.10 14.60 6.21
N GLY A 116 -3.60 14.10 5.07
CA GLY A 116 -2.92 13.99 3.78
C GLY A 116 -2.16 12.68 3.55
N TYR A 117 -2.35 11.66 4.39
CA TYR A 117 -1.79 10.32 4.15
C TYR A 117 -2.55 9.64 3.01
N MET A 118 -1.81 9.09 2.06
CA MET A 118 -2.40 8.36 0.94
C MET A 118 -3.21 7.16 1.43
N VAL A 119 -4.44 7.05 0.93
CA VAL A 119 -5.36 5.97 1.28
C VAL A 119 -4.90 4.64 0.69
N ASP A 120 -4.36 4.65 -0.53
CA ASP A 120 -3.75 3.50 -1.21
C ASP A 120 -2.26 3.76 -1.52
N PRO A 121 -1.33 3.30 -0.66
CA PRO A 121 0.11 3.48 -0.85
C PRO A 121 0.66 2.92 -2.18
N GLY A 122 -0.03 1.96 -2.80
CA GLY A 122 0.34 1.37 -4.09
C GLY A 122 0.23 2.37 -5.25
N LEU A 123 -0.52 3.45 -5.08
CA LEU A 123 -0.70 4.51 -6.07
C LEU A 123 0.34 5.63 -5.95
N TRP A 124 1.35 5.49 -5.08
CA TRP A 124 2.34 6.52 -4.89
C TRP A 124 3.16 6.78 -6.16
N SER A 125 3.37 8.06 -6.47
CA SER A 125 4.26 8.54 -7.51
C SER A 125 4.95 9.83 -7.07
N GLU A 126 6.01 10.24 -7.77
CA GLU A 126 6.61 11.55 -7.55
C GLU A 126 5.61 12.69 -7.81
N ALA A 127 4.67 12.50 -8.75
CA ALA A 127 3.60 13.46 -9.02
C ALA A 127 2.67 13.63 -7.81
N PHE A 128 2.34 12.53 -7.12
CA PHE A 128 1.60 12.60 -5.85
C PHE A 128 2.36 13.42 -4.81
N ALA A 129 3.65 13.14 -4.59
CA ALA A 129 4.44 13.86 -3.60
C ALA A 129 4.45 15.37 -3.89
N ARG A 130 4.56 15.76 -5.17
CA ARG A 130 4.47 17.17 -5.60
C ARG A 130 3.08 17.76 -5.34
N ALA A 131 2.01 17.04 -5.69
CA ALA A 131 0.65 17.50 -5.49
C ALA A 131 0.33 17.70 -4.00
N GLN A 132 0.69 16.73 -3.17
CA GLN A 132 0.50 16.79 -1.72
C GLN A 132 1.36 17.89 -1.09
N ALA A 133 2.60 18.06 -1.52
CA ALA A 133 3.46 19.15 -1.03
C ALA A 133 2.89 20.54 -1.36
N ARG A 134 2.25 20.73 -2.53
CA ARG A 134 1.55 21.98 -2.87
C ARG A 134 0.40 22.27 -1.91
N THR A 135 -0.39 21.26 -1.54
CA THR A 135 -1.47 21.39 -0.53
C THR A 135 -0.93 21.74 0.85
N GLU A 136 0.34 21.44 1.11
CA GLU A 136 1.03 21.75 2.36
C GLU A 136 1.89 23.01 2.30
N GLU A 137 1.84 23.76 1.19
CA GLU A 137 2.65 24.96 0.95
C GLU A 137 4.18 24.69 1.07
N LEU A 138 4.60 23.47 0.74
CA LEU A 138 6.00 23.05 0.74
C LEU A 138 6.53 22.92 -0.69
N VAL A 139 7.66 23.59 -0.96
CA VAL A 139 8.41 23.42 -2.21
C VAL A 139 9.42 22.28 -2.05
N LEU A 140 9.27 21.23 -2.87
CA LEU A 140 10.17 20.08 -2.83
C LEU A 140 11.46 20.36 -3.60
N GLU A 141 12.47 20.83 -2.87
CA GLU A 141 13.87 20.91 -3.30
C GLU A 141 14.59 19.55 -3.22
N ASP A 142 15.84 19.49 -3.69
CA ASP A 142 16.65 18.26 -3.78
C ASP A 142 16.76 17.51 -2.45
N GLU A 143 17.01 18.23 -1.34
CA GLU A 143 17.10 17.62 -0.01
C GLU A 143 15.79 16.90 0.38
N HIS A 144 14.64 17.47 0.02
CA HIS A 144 13.35 16.84 0.32
C HIS A 144 13.20 15.53 -0.46
N TRP A 145 13.61 15.52 -1.73
CA TRP A 145 13.57 14.32 -2.58
C TRP A 145 14.48 13.21 -2.06
N GLU A 146 15.68 13.57 -1.60
CA GLU A 146 16.60 12.61 -0.98
C GLU A 146 15.98 11.98 0.28
N VAL A 147 15.34 12.75 1.16
CA VAL A 147 14.64 12.20 2.33
C VAL A 147 13.46 11.32 1.93
N ILE A 148 12.61 11.78 1.00
CA ILE A 148 11.44 11.02 0.52
C ILE A 148 11.88 9.66 -0.04
N ARG A 149 12.89 9.65 -0.91
CA ARG A 149 13.43 8.42 -1.50
C ARG A 149 14.10 7.52 -0.46
N TYR A 150 14.83 8.11 0.49
CA TYR A 150 15.41 7.36 1.60
C TYR A 150 14.33 6.66 2.44
N LEU A 151 13.25 7.36 2.80
CA LEU A 151 12.15 6.80 3.58
C LEU A 151 11.47 5.63 2.87
N ARG A 152 11.23 5.77 1.56
CA ARG A 152 10.67 4.68 0.74
C ARG A 152 11.59 3.47 0.68
N ALA A 153 12.87 3.67 0.37
CA ALA A 153 13.85 2.60 0.31
C ALA A 153 14.11 1.96 1.68
N PHE A 154 13.98 2.72 2.77
CA PHE A 154 14.07 2.19 4.12
C PHE A 154 12.87 1.31 4.46
N PHE A 155 11.67 1.78 4.14
CA PHE A 155 10.45 1.01 4.34
C PHE A 155 10.46 -0.29 3.53
N GLU A 156 10.87 -0.23 2.26
CA GLU A 156 10.99 -1.39 1.40
C GLU A 156 11.98 -2.44 1.96
N ARG A 157 13.10 -2.00 2.53
CA ARG A 157 14.13 -2.91 3.08
C ARG A 157 13.81 -3.47 4.46
N HIS A 158 13.08 -2.72 5.28
CA HIS A 158 12.92 -3.05 6.70
C HIS A 158 11.47 -3.33 7.12
N ALA A 159 10.51 -3.17 6.20
CA ALA A 159 9.07 -3.27 6.47
C ALA A 159 8.59 -2.40 7.67
N ARG A 160 9.32 -1.33 7.97
CA ARG A 160 9.02 -0.37 9.03
C ARG A 160 9.48 1.03 8.65
N GLN A 161 8.87 2.05 9.24
CA GLN A 161 9.31 3.43 9.04
C GLN A 161 10.66 3.71 9.70
N ALA A 162 11.43 4.61 9.09
CA ALA A 162 12.69 5.07 9.67
C ALA A 162 12.41 5.97 10.87
N ALA A 163 13.12 5.74 11.98
CA ALA A 163 13.11 6.68 13.09
C ALA A 163 13.98 7.90 12.75
N VAL A 164 13.75 9.05 13.42
CA VAL A 164 14.55 10.27 13.22
C VAL A 164 16.05 10.00 13.41
N ARG A 165 16.42 9.13 14.36
CA ARG A 165 17.81 8.72 14.56
C ARG A 165 18.43 8.03 13.34
N ASP A 166 17.64 7.22 12.62
CA ASP A 166 18.10 6.50 11.44
C ASP A 166 18.34 7.49 10.29
N MET A 167 17.43 8.46 10.12
CA MET A 167 17.57 9.55 9.15
C MET A 167 18.79 10.42 9.45
N VAL A 168 18.95 10.89 10.70
CA VAL A 168 20.09 11.72 11.12
C VAL A 168 21.41 11.00 10.89
N LYS A 169 21.48 9.70 11.21
CA LYS A 169 22.69 8.90 10.95
C LYS A 169 23.00 8.87 9.46
N HIS A 170 22.01 8.54 8.62
CA HIS A 170 22.19 8.45 7.17
C HIS A 170 22.60 9.79 6.55
N PHE A 171 21.87 10.87 6.85
CA PHE A 171 22.13 12.18 6.26
C PHE A 171 23.33 12.90 6.85
N ARG A 172 23.84 12.48 8.02
CA ARG A 172 25.14 12.94 8.52
C ARG A 172 26.27 12.45 7.64
N ASP A 173 26.18 11.23 7.14
CA ASP A 173 27.19 10.66 6.25
C ASP A 173 27.06 11.25 4.83
N ALA A 174 25.82 11.51 4.37
CA ALA A 174 25.56 12.06 3.03
C ALA A 174 25.80 13.58 2.92
N TRP A 175 25.38 14.36 3.91
CA TRP A 175 25.37 15.85 3.85
C TRP A 175 26.29 16.52 4.88
N GLY A 176 26.93 15.74 5.76
CA GLY A 176 27.75 16.24 6.85
C GLY A 176 26.95 16.55 8.13
N ARG A 177 27.66 16.93 9.20
CA ARG A 177 27.10 17.07 10.56
C ARG A 177 26.04 18.16 10.71
N GLU A 178 26.15 19.25 9.96
CA GLU A 178 25.26 20.40 10.08
C GLU A 178 23.89 20.10 9.45
N ARG A 179 23.90 19.66 8.18
CA ARG A 179 22.70 19.32 7.40
C ARG A 179 22.11 17.97 7.78
N GLY A 180 22.92 17.00 8.14
CA GLY A 180 22.50 15.72 8.71
C GLY A 180 22.14 15.80 10.19
N SER A 181 21.35 16.78 10.58
CA SER A 181 20.93 17.01 11.97
C SER A 181 19.41 16.98 12.11
N SER A 182 18.91 16.63 13.30
CA SER A 182 17.47 16.63 13.57
C SER A 182 16.86 18.01 13.35
N SER A 183 17.59 19.07 13.72
CA SER A 183 17.16 20.46 13.54
C SER A 183 17.00 20.81 12.07
N HIS A 184 17.97 20.45 11.22
CA HIS A 184 17.87 20.71 9.77
C HIS A 184 16.73 19.92 9.13
N LEU A 185 16.58 18.64 9.47
CA LEU A 185 15.49 17.82 8.94
C LEU A 185 14.10 18.38 9.32
N HIS A 186 13.93 18.91 10.54
CA HIS A 186 12.69 19.57 10.94
C HIS A 186 12.50 20.95 10.31
N LYS A 187 13.59 21.62 9.91
CA LYS A 187 13.55 22.88 9.18
C LYS A 187 13.02 22.67 7.76
N ILE A 188 13.48 21.63 7.06
CA ILE A 188 13.01 21.32 5.69
C ILE A 188 11.64 20.60 5.71
N PHE A 189 11.25 19.96 6.81
CA PHE A 189 9.91 19.39 7.00
C PHE A 189 9.17 20.04 8.18
N PRO A 190 8.64 21.26 8.02
CA PRO A 190 8.08 22.06 9.11
C PRO A 190 6.81 21.46 9.73
N ARG A 191 6.04 20.63 9.00
CA ARG A 191 4.75 20.09 9.49
C ARG A 191 4.94 18.79 10.26
N GLY A 192 5.57 18.90 11.43
CA GLY A 192 5.76 17.78 12.34
C GLY A 192 6.99 16.91 12.04
N GLY A 193 7.94 17.44 11.26
CA GLY A 193 9.23 16.79 11.01
C GLY A 193 9.20 15.74 9.90
N PRO A 194 10.38 15.17 9.56
CA PRO A 194 10.50 14.16 8.52
C PRO A 194 9.73 12.87 8.84
N GLN A 195 9.50 12.57 10.12
CA GLN A 195 8.72 11.42 10.59
C GLN A 195 7.21 11.55 10.37
N LYS A 196 6.68 12.77 10.19
CA LYS A 196 5.26 13.00 9.86
C LYS A 196 5.13 13.44 8.41
N GLN A 197 5.64 14.63 8.10
CA GLN A 197 5.52 15.22 6.77
C GLN A 197 6.32 14.44 5.72
N GLY A 198 7.55 14.03 6.03
CA GLY A 198 8.35 13.22 5.12
C GLY A 198 7.71 11.86 4.81
N ASN A 199 7.25 11.13 5.84
CA ASN A 199 6.56 9.85 5.66
C ASN A 199 5.26 9.99 4.84
N ARG A 200 4.47 11.03 5.10
CA ARG A 200 3.26 11.34 4.33
C ARG A 200 3.55 11.59 2.86
N LEU A 201 4.53 12.44 2.56
CA LEU A 201 4.96 12.74 1.18
C LEU A 201 5.59 11.51 0.50
N ALA A 202 6.22 10.63 1.27
CA ALA A 202 6.72 9.33 0.83
C ALA A 202 5.62 8.29 0.59
N GLY A 203 4.34 8.61 0.81
CA GLY A 203 3.22 7.68 0.64
C GLY A 203 3.19 6.57 1.67
N LEU A 204 3.86 6.76 2.81
CA LEU A 204 3.90 5.78 3.88
C LEU A 204 2.73 6.03 4.84
N LEU A 205 2.04 4.96 5.24
CA LEU A 205 0.87 5.04 6.12
C LEU A 205 1.22 5.61 7.50
N ARG A 206 0.27 6.28 8.15
CA ARG A 206 0.47 6.73 9.53
C ARG A 206 0.72 5.52 10.45
N THR A 207 1.78 5.57 11.26
CA THR A 207 2.00 4.56 12.30
C THR A 207 0.88 4.65 13.34
N LYS A 208 0.24 3.52 13.65
CA LYS A 208 -0.69 3.43 14.77
C LYS A 208 0.12 3.49 16.06
N GLY A 209 0.20 4.67 16.67
CA GLY A 209 0.77 4.87 18.00
C GLY A 209 1.82 5.98 18.03
N GLU A 210 1.35 7.18 18.37
CA GLU A 210 2.06 8.17 19.20
C GLU A 210 1.02 9.26 19.47
N HIS A 211 0.31 9.07 20.58
CA HIS A 211 -0.52 10.09 21.22
C HIS A 211 0.37 11.15 21.87
#